data_AF-A0A2D9J586-F1
#
_entry.id   AF-A0A2D9J586-F1
#
_cell.length_a   1.000
_cell.length_b   1.000
_cell.length_c   1.000
_cell.angle_alpha   90.00
_cell.angle_beta   90.00
_cell.angle_gamma   90.00
#
_symmetry.space_group_name_H-M   'P 1'
#
loop_
_entity.id
_entity.type
_entity.pdbx_description
1 polymer ?
#
loop_
_entity_poly.entity_id
_entity_poly.type
_entity_poly.pdbx_seq_one_letter_code
_entity_poly.pdbx_strand_id
1 'polypeptide(L)'
;MIIEQIYTKCLAQGAYYIESDGEAAVIDPLREPTPYIERAKKNKAKIKYIFETHIHADFVSGHLDLAKKTAATIVFGPNANTHFDCYNAVDGETFKIGSLTLKVMHTPGHTLESVSYLLIDAAGKNHALFSGDTLFLGDVGIPDVAQQYKDISKEKLAEMLFESLRSKIMPLEDNIILYPAHGAGSACGKNMSKETIGTLGDQKSSNYALRADMTKEEFVSEVLKGIGSPPPYFIENILLNKTGYTDLDVILSKSNTPLSVQLFEELAQKKETLVLDVRTQQEFVKSHIPGALFIGLNGGFAPWVGALISDINQPILLVVPEGCSEEAITRLARVGYDNSLGYLEGGMSAWIQAGKTTEQITSITAKEFEQRFNTKSIAVLDVRKDGEYNSAHLEGNHVEHLSLDSIHQKIQGIESQKTYHVYCGGGYRSVIATSILKANGFSNVIDIAGGFAALKKTQLPMANGVCNSE
;
A
#
# COMPACT_ATOMS: atom_id res chain seq x y z
N MET A 1 10.00 10.20 -27.95
CA MET A 1 9.63 9.11 -27.02
C MET A 1 10.05 9.49 -25.61
N ILE A 2 9.08 9.53 -24.70
CA ILE A 2 9.24 9.73 -23.26
C ILE A 2 8.58 8.55 -22.56
N ILE A 3 9.26 7.96 -21.57
CA ILE A 3 8.68 7.03 -20.60
C ILE A 3 9.09 7.54 -19.22
N GLU A 4 8.13 7.89 -18.39
CA GLU A 4 8.37 8.31 -17.01
C GLU A 4 7.63 7.39 -16.04
N GLN A 5 8.36 6.84 -15.07
CA GLN A 5 7.76 6.19 -13.91
C GLN A 5 7.40 7.25 -12.86
N ILE A 6 6.16 7.20 -12.38
CA ILE A 6 5.64 8.02 -11.29
C ILE A 6 5.41 7.06 -10.13
N TYR A 7 6.41 6.95 -9.26
CA TYR A 7 6.41 5.95 -8.19
C TYR A 7 5.94 6.52 -6.84
N THR A 8 4.88 5.95 -6.28
CA THR A 8 4.35 6.30 -4.96
C THR A 8 4.85 5.36 -3.89
N LYS A 9 5.88 5.82 -3.17
CA LYS A 9 6.57 5.03 -2.13
C LYS A 9 5.65 4.48 -1.04
N CYS A 10 4.58 5.21 -0.66
CA CYS A 10 3.71 4.75 0.44
C CYS A 10 2.83 3.56 0.07
N LEU A 11 2.57 3.33 -1.22
CA LEU A 11 1.86 2.16 -1.75
C LEU A 11 2.82 1.18 -2.43
N ALA A 12 4.08 1.59 -2.63
CA ALA A 12 5.04 0.90 -3.48
C ALA A 12 4.49 0.65 -4.90
N GLN A 13 3.73 1.62 -5.43
CA GLN A 13 3.02 1.57 -6.70
C GLN A 13 3.76 2.40 -7.76
N GLY A 14 3.85 1.89 -8.99
CA GLY A 14 4.38 2.56 -10.16
C GLY A 14 3.30 2.81 -11.20
N ALA A 15 2.99 4.09 -11.43
CA ALA A 15 2.23 4.54 -12.59
C ALA A 15 3.20 4.96 -13.71
N TYR A 16 2.76 4.90 -14.97
CA TYR A 16 3.64 5.20 -16.11
C TYR A 16 3.03 6.22 -17.05
N TYR A 17 3.79 7.25 -17.38
CA TYR A 17 3.44 8.23 -18.41
C TYR A 17 4.29 7.98 -19.66
N ILE A 18 3.62 7.74 -20.80
CA ILE A 18 4.26 7.43 -22.08
C ILE A 18 3.85 8.49 -23.08
N GLU A 19 4.80 9.08 -23.81
CA GLU A 19 4.52 10.12 -24.80
C GLU A 19 5.37 9.99 -26.06
N SER A 20 4.74 10.20 -27.22
CA SER A 20 5.41 10.39 -28.50
C SER A 20 4.59 11.28 -29.43
N ASP A 21 5.27 12.20 -30.13
CA ASP A 21 4.70 13.02 -31.21
C ASP A 21 3.39 13.75 -30.85
N GLY A 22 3.31 14.26 -29.61
CA GLY A 22 2.13 14.98 -29.13
C GLY A 22 0.95 14.09 -28.72
N GLU A 23 1.14 12.77 -28.65
CA GLU A 23 0.19 11.83 -28.07
C GLU A 23 0.77 11.20 -26.81
N ALA A 24 -0.08 10.96 -25.81
CA ALA A 24 0.31 10.35 -24.55
C ALA A 24 -0.65 9.25 -24.12
N ALA A 25 -0.16 8.36 -23.27
CA ALA A 25 -0.94 7.40 -22.52
C ALA A 25 -0.44 7.32 -21.07
N VAL A 26 -1.35 6.93 -20.18
CA VAL A 26 -1.01 6.64 -18.78
C VAL A 26 -1.34 5.19 -18.49
N ILE A 27 -0.46 4.48 -17.77
CA ILE A 27 -0.70 3.12 -17.29
C ILE A 27 -0.82 3.14 -15.77
N ASP A 28 -1.86 2.51 -15.24
CA ASP A 28 -2.19 2.37 -13.82
C ASP A 28 -2.13 3.71 -13.05
N PRO A 29 -2.92 4.73 -13.45
CA PRO A 29 -2.87 6.04 -12.79
C PRO A 29 -3.29 5.96 -11.33
N LEU A 30 -2.51 6.57 -10.45
CA LEU A 30 -2.95 6.88 -9.08
C LEU A 30 -4.16 7.82 -9.06
N ARG A 31 -4.80 7.88 -7.88
CA ARG A 31 -5.98 8.68 -7.57
C ARG A 31 -5.95 10.10 -8.11
N GLU A 32 -4.83 10.80 -7.95
CA GLU A 32 -4.67 12.17 -8.41
C GLU A 32 -4.32 12.28 -9.92
N PRO A 33 -5.16 12.92 -10.76
CA PRO A 33 -4.91 13.01 -12.21
C PRO A 33 -3.93 14.14 -12.59
N THR A 34 -3.77 15.14 -11.73
CA THR A 34 -3.01 16.38 -12.00
C THR A 34 -1.57 16.14 -12.47
N PRO A 35 -0.78 15.24 -11.85
CA PRO A 35 0.59 15.00 -12.28
C PRO A 35 0.72 14.56 -13.75
N TYR A 36 -0.26 13.82 -14.28
CA TYR A 36 -0.24 13.36 -15.68
C TYR A 36 -0.68 14.48 -16.63
N ILE A 37 -1.73 15.22 -16.26
CA ILE A 37 -2.28 16.32 -17.07
C ILE A 37 -1.24 17.43 -17.25
N GLU A 38 -0.51 17.80 -16.19
CA GLU A 38 0.49 18.86 -16.27
C GLU A 38 1.71 18.47 -17.11
N ARG A 39 2.09 17.19 -17.12
CA ARG A 39 3.11 16.66 -18.05
C ARG A 39 2.67 16.80 -19.50
N ALA A 40 1.46 16.34 -19.81
CA ALA A 40 0.90 16.43 -21.16
C ALA A 40 0.78 17.89 -21.63
N LYS A 41 0.26 18.79 -20.79
CA LYS A 41 0.18 20.23 -21.11
C LYS A 41 1.55 20.85 -21.39
N LYS A 42 2.55 20.55 -20.56
CA LYS A 42 3.92 21.08 -20.72
C LYS A 42 4.50 20.73 -22.10
N ASN A 43 4.24 19.53 -22.58
CA ASN A 43 4.74 19.06 -23.88
C ASN A 43 3.75 19.27 -25.04
N LYS A 44 2.59 19.90 -24.78
CA LYS A 44 1.49 20.04 -25.74
C LYS A 44 1.00 18.70 -26.30
N ALA A 45 1.07 17.65 -25.48
CA ALA A 45 0.58 16.33 -25.80
C ALA A 45 -0.88 16.13 -25.38
N LYS A 46 -1.58 15.21 -26.07
CA LYS A 46 -2.93 14.78 -25.73
C LYS A 46 -2.89 13.37 -25.15
N ILE A 47 -3.38 13.21 -23.91
CA ILE A 47 -3.59 11.88 -23.32
C ILE A 47 -4.77 11.24 -24.06
N LYS A 48 -4.51 10.14 -24.77
CA LYS A 48 -5.51 9.40 -25.57
C LYS A 48 -6.03 8.18 -24.85
N TYR A 49 -5.18 7.54 -24.07
CA TYR A 49 -5.47 6.27 -23.43
C TYR A 49 -5.06 6.27 -21.97
N ILE A 50 -5.88 5.62 -21.17
CA ILE A 50 -5.62 5.27 -19.79
C ILE A 50 -5.69 3.75 -19.75
N PHE A 51 -4.54 3.10 -19.64
CA PHE A 51 -4.45 1.66 -19.58
C PHE A 51 -4.44 1.23 -18.13
N GLU A 52 -5.29 0.26 -17.82
CA GLU A 52 -5.25 -0.46 -16.56
C GLU A 52 -4.71 -1.85 -16.85
N THR A 53 -3.70 -2.27 -16.11
CA THR A 53 -3.16 -3.63 -16.20
C THR A 53 -4.13 -4.63 -15.61
N HIS A 54 -4.87 -4.25 -14.57
CA HIS A 54 -5.89 -5.05 -13.91
C HIS A 54 -6.80 -4.16 -13.05
N ILE A 55 -7.85 -4.73 -12.46
CA ILE A 55 -8.64 -4.04 -11.44
C ILE A 55 -7.86 -4.10 -10.12
N HIS A 56 -7.23 -2.99 -9.75
CA HIS A 56 -6.39 -2.87 -8.53
C HIS A 56 -7.20 -3.10 -7.25
N ALA A 57 -6.56 -3.72 -6.27
CA ALA A 57 -7.16 -3.98 -4.96
C ALA A 57 -6.55 -3.12 -3.84
N ASP A 58 -5.31 -2.68 -3.97
CA ASP A 58 -4.57 -2.00 -2.92
C ASP A 58 -4.66 -0.47 -2.99
N PHE A 59 -5.17 0.08 -4.09
CA PHE A 59 -5.49 1.50 -4.22
C PHE A 59 -6.69 1.74 -5.14
N VAL A 60 -7.28 2.92 -5.00
CA VAL A 60 -8.30 3.43 -5.92
C VAL A 60 -7.60 4.18 -7.05
N SER A 61 -7.68 3.62 -8.26
CA SER A 61 -7.06 4.23 -9.43
C SER A 61 -7.74 5.56 -9.78
N GLY A 62 -7.01 6.44 -10.48
CA GLY A 62 -7.50 7.72 -10.99
C GLY A 62 -8.07 7.67 -12.41
N HIS A 63 -8.35 6.48 -12.96
CA HIS A 63 -8.80 6.32 -14.35
C HIS A 63 -10.05 7.13 -14.70
N LEU A 64 -11.07 7.21 -13.84
CA LEU A 64 -12.30 7.95 -14.12
C LEU A 64 -12.06 9.46 -14.10
N ASP A 65 -11.38 9.97 -13.07
CA ASP A 65 -11.05 11.39 -12.95
C ASP A 65 -10.19 11.85 -14.14
N LEU A 66 -9.19 11.05 -14.49
CA LEU A 66 -8.30 11.36 -15.61
C LEU A 66 -9.07 11.30 -16.94
N ALA A 67 -9.92 10.29 -17.15
CA ALA A 67 -10.75 10.18 -18.35
C ALA A 67 -11.69 11.37 -18.49
N LYS A 68 -12.38 11.76 -17.41
CA LYS A 68 -13.29 12.91 -17.40
C LYS A 68 -12.58 14.22 -17.72
N LYS A 69 -11.36 14.42 -17.22
CA LYS A 69 -10.56 15.64 -17.45
C LYS A 69 -9.88 15.69 -18.83
N THR A 70 -9.69 14.56 -19.50
CA THR A 70 -8.90 14.47 -20.75
C THR A 70 -9.66 13.94 -21.96
N ALA A 71 -10.84 13.35 -21.74
CA ALA A 71 -11.59 12.53 -22.70
C ALA A 71 -10.78 11.34 -23.24
N ALA A 72 -9.78 10.86 -22.50
CA ALA A 72 -9.03 9.65 -22.84
C ALA A 72 -9.87 8.39 -22.65
N THR A 73 -9.64 7.38 -23.50
CA THR A 73 -10.30 6.08 -23.40
C THR A 73 -9.66 5.26 -22.30
N ILE A 74 -10.47 4.76 -21.37
CA ILE A 74 -10.04 3.76 -20.38
C ILE A 74 -10.00 2.40 -21.06
N VAL A 75 -8.88 1.70 -20.93
CA VAL A 75 -8.63 0.40 -21.56
C VAL A 75 -8.26 -0.61 -20.47
N PHE A 76 -9.01 -1.72 -20.44
CA PHE A 76 -8.71 -2.89 -19.62
C PHE A 76 -8.42 -4.11 -20.52
N GLY A 77 -7.94 -5.18 -19.91
CA GLY A 77 -7.82 -6.48 -20.55
C GLY A 77 -9.15 -7.23 -20.74
N PRO A 78 -9.10 -8.43 -21.32
CA PRO A 78 -10.27 -9.28 -21.49
C PRO A 78 -10.96 -9.59 -20.17
N ASN A 79 -12.29 -9.72 -20.19
CA ASN A 79 -13.10 -10.10 -19.01
C ASN A 79 -13.16 -9.06 -17.88
N ALA A 80 -12.69 -7.83 -18.09
CA ALA A 80 -12.99 -6.74 -17.18
C ALA A 80 -14.50 -6.43 -17.22
N ASN A 81 -15.11 -6.38 -16.04
CA ASN A 81 -16.54 -6.12 -15.89
C ASN A 81 -16.74 -4.93 -14.94
N THR A 82 -17.10 -3.79 -15.53
CA THR A 82 -17.23 -2.48 -14.88
C THR A 82 -18.66 -1.95 -15.03
N HIS A 83 -19.07 -1.02 -14.16
CA HIS A 83 -20.36 -0.31 -14.28
C HIS A 83 -20.25 1.01 -15.05
N PHE A 84 -19.05 1.34 -15.52
CA PHE A 84 -18.76 2.48 -16.37
C PHE A 84 -18.21 1.99 -17.72
N ASP A 85 -18.31 2.84 -18.73
CA ASP A 85 -17.81 2.54 -20.06
C ASP A 85 -16.27 2.44 -20.07
N CYS A 86 -15.77 1.28 -20.47
CA CYS A 86 -14.36 1.06 -20.78
C CYS A 86 -14.21 0.23 -22.05
N TYR A 87 -13.02 0.29 -22.66
CA TYR A 87 -12.67 -0.56 -23.78
C TYR A 87 -11.99 -1.83 -23.26
N ASN A 88 -12.63 -2.97 -23.46
CA ASN A 88 -12.04 -4.28 -23.14
C ASN A 88 -11.23 -4.77 -24.33
N ALA A 89 -9.91 -4.57 -24.26
CA ALA A 89 -9.00 -4.99 -25.29
C ALA A 89 -8.86 -6.52 -25.33
N VAL A 90 -8.60 -7.06 -26.52
CA VAL A 90 -8.31 -8.49 -26.71
C VAL A 90 -6.80 -8.76 -26.72
N ASP A 91 -6.42 -10.02 -26.47
CA ASP A 91 -5.02 -10.43 -26.54
C ASP A 91 -4.41 -10.13 -27.92
N GLY A 92 -3.23 -9.53 -27.93
CA GLY A 92 -2.51 -9.15 -29.13
C GLY A 92 -2.98 -7.86 -29.82
N GLU A 93 -4.04 -7.22 -29.32
CA GLU A 93 -4.52 -5.93 -29.83
C GLU A 93 -3.47 -4.83 -29.64
N THR A 94 -3.49 -3.83 -30.52
CA THR A 94 -2.45 -2.78 -30.54
C THR A 94 -3.05 -1.37 -30.55
N PHE A 95 -2.42 -0.46 -29.81
CA PHE A 95 -2.81 0.93 -29.65
C PHE A 95 -1.65 1.86 -30.02
N LYS A 96 -1.93 2.88 -30.84
CA LYS A 96 -0.92 3.85 -31.29
C LYS A 96 -0.84 5.07 -30.38
N ILE A 97 0.38 5.44 -30.01
CA ILE A 97 0.73 6.66 -29.26
C ILE A 97 1.84 7.36 -30.03
N GLY A 98 1.46 8.26 -30.94
CA GLY A 98 2.38 8.86 -31.91
C GLY A 98 3.07 7.76 -32.73
N SER A 99 4.40 7.78 -32.77
CA SER A 99 5.20 6.73 -33.42
C SER A 99 5.26 5.40 -32.66
N LEU A 100 4.81 5.32 -31.40
CA LEU A 100 4.91 4.12 -30.57
C LEU A 100 3.67 3.23 -30.70
N THR A 101 3.81 1.95 -30.34
CA THR A 101 2.70 1.01 -30.27
C THR A 101 2.70 0.28 -28.93
N LEU A 102 1.59 0.28 -28.22
CA LEU A 102 1.37 -0.64 -27.09
C LEU A 102 0.59 -1.85 -27.58
N LYS A 103 1.15 -3.04 -27.38
CA LYS A 103 0.49 -4.32 -27.66
C LYS A 103 0.00 -4.94 -26.35
N VAL A 104 -1.26 -5.31 -26.31
CA VAL A 104 -1.89 -5.99 -25.17
C VAL A 104 -1.45 -7.45 -25.15
N MET A 105 -1.04 -7.92 -23.97
CA MET A 105 -0.73 -9.32 -23.71
C MET A 105 -1.58 -9.77 -22.52
N HIS A 106 -2.60 -10.58 -22.76
CA HIS A 106 -3.48 -11.10 -21.70
C HIS A 106 -2.70 -12.11 -20.84
N THR A 107 -2.39 -11.71 -19.60
CA THR A 107 -1.54 -12.47 -18.68
C THR A 107 -2.31 -12.76 -17.40
N PRO A 108 -3.39 -13.57 -17.45
CA PRO A 108 -4.16 -13.90 -16.26
C PRO A 108 -3.30 -14.64 -15.24
N GLY A 109 -3.57 -14.39 -13.97
CA GLY A 109 -2.81 -15.00 -12.89
C GLY A 109 -3.07 -14.27 -11.58
N HIS A 110 -2.59 -13.03 -11.48
CA HIS A 110 -2.92 -12.16 -10.35
C HIS A 110 -4.44 -11.86 -10.31
N THR A 111 -4.99 -11.44 -11.45
CA THR A 111 -6.43 -11.40 -11.70
C THR A 111 -6.77 -12.08 -13.04
N LEU A 112 -8.05 -12.26 -13.34
CA LEU A 112 -8.50 -12.89 -14.59
C LEU A 112 -8.37 -11.96 -15.80
N GLU A 113 -8.54 -10.66 -15.59
CA GLU A 113 -8.43 -9.63 -16.62
C GLU A 113 -7.02 -9.04 -16.76
N SER A 114 -6.08 -9.49 -15.93
CA SER A 114 -4.69 -9.03 -15.92
C SER A 114 -4.08 -9.06 -17.32
N VAL A 115 -3.48 -7.94 -17.72
CA VAL A 115 -2.71 -7.77 -18.95
C VAL A 115 -1.35 -7.16 -18.65
N SER A 116 -0.36 -7.55 -19.44
CA SER A 116 0.88 -6.82 -19.61
C SER A 116 0.84 -6.02 -20.91
N TYR A 117 1.43 -4.83 -20.93
CA TYR A 117 1.51 -4.01 -22.15
C TYR A 117 2.95 -3.99 -22.68
N LEU A 118 3.14 -4.54 -23.88
CA LEU A 118 4.41 -4.54 -24.58
C LEU A 118 4.54 -3.28 -25.45
N LEU A 119 5.48 -2.42 -25.12
CA LEU A 119 5.79 -1.23 -25.89
C LEU A 119 6.76 -1.56 -27.02
N ILE A 120 6.32 -1.26 -28.24
CA ILE A 120 7.08 -1.37 -29.47
C ILE A 120 7.46 0.04 -29.91
N ASP A 121 8.75 0.27 -30.11
CA ASP A 121 9.29 1.58 -30.51
C ASP A 121 9.02 1.92 -31.99
N ALA A 122 9.44 3.12 -32.40
CA ALA A 122 9.25 3.61 -33.76
C ALA A 122 9.97 2.76 -34.84
N ALA A 123 10.98 1.98 -34.45
CA ALA A 123 11.70 1.06 -35.33
C ALA A 123 11.06 -0.34 -35.39
N GLY A 124 9.96 -0.55 -34.67
CA GLY A 124 9.27 -1.84 -34.60
C GLY A 124 9.91 -2.83 -33.63
N LYS A 125 10.79 -2.39 -32.73
CA LYS A 125 11.45 -3.25 -31.76
C LYS A 125 10.71 -3.26 -30.42
N ASN A 126 10.59 -4.43 -29.80
CA ASN A 126 10.15 -4.58 -28.42
C ASN A 126 11.10 -3.82 -27.49
N HIS A 127 10.60 -2.78 -26.83
CA HIS A 127 11.40 -1.85 -26.04
C HIS A 127 11.21 -2.06 -24.54
N ALA A 128 9.96 -2.14 -24.10
CA ALA A 128 9.61 -2.21 -22.69
C ALA A 128 8.35 -3.06 -22.47
N LEU A 129 8.25 -3.67 -21.29
CA LEU A 129 7.08 -4.40 -20.83
C LEU A 129 6.57 -3.77 -19.55
N PHE A 130 5.34 -3.25 -19.58
CA PHE A 130 4.60 -2.87 -18.39
C PHE A 130 3.85 -4.10 -17.89
N SER A 131 4.40 -4.79 -16.89
CA SER A 131 3.97 -6.13 -16.50
C SER A 131 2.81 -6.15 -15.51
N GLY A 132 2.34 -4.99 -15.06
CA GLY A 132 1.36 -4.90 -13.99
C GLY A 132 1.80 -5.70 -12.77
N ASP A 133 0.86 -6.44 -12.20
CA ASP A 133 1.11 -7.38 -11.10
C ASP A 133 1.33 -8.82 -11.61
N THR A 134 1.61 -9.02 -12.90
CA THR A 134 1.95 -10.36 -13.42
C THR A 134 3.37 -10.77 -13.04
N LEU A 135 4.33 -9.85 -13.21
CA LEU A 135 5.75 -10.08 -12.96
C LEU A 135 6.36 -8.85 -12.29
N PHE A 136 7.02 -9.05 -11.14
CA PHE A 136 7.80 -8.05 -10.44
C PHE A 136 9.30 -8.29 -10.59
N LEU A 137 10.11 -7.36 -10.08
CA LEU A 137 11.53 -7.59 -9.89
C LEU A 137 11.74 -8.52 -8.69
N GLY A 138 12.19 -9.74 -8.94
CA GLY A 138 12.45 -10.78 -7.93
C GLY A 138 11.23 -11.62 -7.52
N ASP A 139 10.02 -11.29 -7.97
CA ASP A 139 8.79 -11.99 -7.59
C ASP A 139 7.69 -11.91 -8.67
N VAL A 140 6.49 -12.38 -8.36
CA VAL A 140 5.27 -12.32 -9.18
C VAL A 140 4.05 -11.94 -8.31
N GLY A 141 2.94 -11.56 -8.94
CA GLY A 141 1.69 -11.24 -8.25
C GLY A 141 1.12 -12.42 -7.48
N ILE A 142 0.64 -12.14 -6.27
CA ILE A 142 -0.05 -13.12 -5.45
C ILE A 142 -1.47 -13.37 -6.02
N PRO A 143 -1.88 -14.63 -6.24
CA PRO A 143 -3.19 -14.98 -6.80
C PRO A 143 -4.27 -15.21 -5.72
N ASP A 144 -4.46 -14.27 -4.79
CA ASP A 144 -5.27 -14.50 -3.59
C ASP A 144 -6.57 -13.67 -3.51
N VAL A 145 -6.62 -12.47 -4.07
CA VAL A 145 -7.78 -11.58 -3.87
C VAL A 145 -8.98 -12.03 -4.70
N ALA A 146 -8.76 -12.48 -5.93
CA ALA A 146 -9.82 -12.87 -6.86
C ALA A 146 -10.71 -14.03 -6.37
N GLN A 147 -10.20 -14.91 -5.50
CA GLN A 147 -10.97 -16.02 -4.92
C GLN A 147 -12.10 -15.54 -3.97
N GLN A 148 -12.02 -14.31 -3.47
CA GLN A 148 -12.99 -13.79 -2.51
C GLN A 148 -14.29 -13.31 -3.14
N TYR A 149 -14.26 -13.03 -4.45
CA TYR A 149 -15.41 -12.46 -5.17
C TYR A 149 -15.67 -13.13 -6.53
N LYS A 150 -14.91 -14.16 -6.89
CA LYS A 150 -15.15 -15.02 -8.06
C LYS A 150 -15.06 -16.48 -7.66
N ASP A 151 -15.78 -17.34 -8.38
CA ASP A 151 -15.77 -18.80 -8.19
C ASP A 151 -14.50 -19.41 -8.84
N ILE A 152 -13.33 -19.08 -8.29
CA ILE A 152 -12.03 -19.59 -8.74
C ILE A 152 -11.09 -19.75 -7.55
N SER A 153 -10.32 -20.85 -7.52
CA SER A 153 -9.33 -21.08 -6.46
C SER A 153 -8.01 -20.35 -6.74
N LYS A 154 -7.27 -20.05 -5.66
CA LYS A 154 -5.92 -19.48 -5.75
C LYS A 154 -4.93 -20.40 -6.49
N GLU A 155 -5.09 -21.71 -6.39
CA GLU A 155 -4.30 -22.69 -7.14
C GLU A 155 -4.56 -22.54 -8.64
N LYS A 156 -5.82 -22.35 -9.05
CA LYS A 156 -6.14 -22.20 -10.47
C LYS A 156 -5.57 -20.92 -11.06
N LEU A 157 -5.63 -19.83 -10.29
CA LEU A 157 -5.01 -18.56 -10.64
C LEU A 157 -3.47 -18.69 -10.71
N ALA A 158 -2.84 -19.40 -9.78
CA ALA A 158 -1.40 -19.71 -9.84
C ALA A 158 -1.04 -20.53 -11.10
N GLU A 159 -1.83 -21.53 -11.47
CA GLU A 159 -1.62 -22.26 -12.73
C GLU A 159 -1.71 -21.33 -13.96
N MET A 160 -2.69 -20.41 -13.97
CA MET A 160 -2.82 -19.42 -15.05
C MET A 160 -1.61 -18.49 -15.11
N LEU A 161 -1.13 -18.05 -13.95
CA LEU A 161 0.07 -17.21 -13.86
C LEU A 161 1.29 -17.93 -14.44
N PHE A 162 1.49 -19.20 -14.10
CA PHE A 162 2.56 -20.03 -14.67
C PHE A 162 2.50 -20.05 -16.20
N GLU A 163 1.32 -20.33 -16.78
CA GLU A 163 1.14 -20.35 -18.23
C GLU A 163 1.39 -18.98 -18.87
N SER A 164 0.92 -17.89 -18.25
CA SER A 164 1.19 -16.52 -18.70
C SER A 164 2.68 -16.22 -18.75
N LEU A 165 3.43 -16.59 -17.71
CA LEU A 165 4.87 -16.39 -17.65
C LEU A 165 5.59 -17.21 -18.73
N ARG A 166 5.26 -18.50 -18.87
CA ARG A 166 5.93 -19.43 -19.81
C ARG A 166 5.62 -19.12 -21.27
N SER A 167 4.37 -18.85 -21.60
CA SER A 167 3.91 -18.73 -23.00
C SER A 167 3.97 -17.30 -23.56
N LYS A 168 3.93 -16.27 -22.70
CA LYS A 168 3.87 -14.87 -23.14
C LYS A 168 5.07 -14.06 -22.73
N ILE A 169 5.54 -14.18 -21.49
CA ILE A 169 6.61 -13.33 -20.96
C ILE A 169 8.01 -13.87 -21.29
N MET A 170 8.28 -15.13 -20.96
CA MET A 170 9.59 -15.75 -21.18
C MET A 170 10.05 -15.82 -22.64
N PRO A 171 9.16 -15.93 -23.65
CA PRO A 171 9.57 -15.91 -25.06
C PRO A 171 10.07 -14.55 -25.57
N LEU A 172 9.81 -13.45 -24.84
CA LEU A 172 10.26 -12.11 -25.24
C LEU A 172 11.78 -11.93 -25.09
N GLU A 173 12.35 -10.91 -25.71
CA GLU A 173 13.80 -10.65 -25.70
C GLU A 173 14.33 -10.18 -24.33
N ASP A 174 15.54 -10.62 -23.98
CA ASP A 174 16.16 -10.33 -22.68
C ASP A 174 16.43 -8.84 -22.43
N ASN A 175 16.60 -8.05 -23.49
CA ASN A 175 16.92 -6.63 -23.41
C ASN A 175 15.70 -5.72 -23.19
N ILE A 176 14.49 -6.29 -23.07
CA ILE A 176 13.28 -5.54 -22.76
C ILE A 176 13.38 -4.96 -21.35
N ILE A 177 13.09 -3.67 -21.22
CA ILE A 177 13.00 -2.99 -19.93
C ILE A 177 11.69 -3.39 -19.25
N LEU A 178 11.77 -3.81 -17.99
CA LEU A 178 10.61 -4.25 -17.22
C LEU A 178 10.13 -3.15 -16.26
N TYR A 179 8.84 -2.87 -16.33
CA TYR A 179 8.12 -1.86 -15.54
C TYR A 179 6.92 -2.49 -14.82
N PRO A 180 7.10 -3.02 -13.60
CA PRO A 180 6.00 -3.61 -12.83
C PRO A 180 5.07 -2.57 -12.20
N ALA A 181 3.84 -2.92 -11.85
CA ALA A 181 2.96 -1.98 -11.15
C ALA A 181 3.34 -1.81 -9.66
N HIS A 182 4.05 -2.76 -9.05
CA HIS A 182 4.49 -2.68 -7.66
C HIS A 182 5.97 -3.03 -7.43
N GLY A 183 6.49 -2.59 -6.28
CA GLY A 183 7.85 -2.89 -5.80
C GLY A 183 7.92 -3.19 -4.31
N ALA A 184 9.13 -3.20 -3.74
CA ALA A 184 9.35 -3.54 -2.33
C ALA A 184 8.43 -2.79 -1.35
N GLY A 185 7.69 -3.55 -0.55
CA GLY A 185 6.79 -3.04 0.48
C GLY A 185 5.30 -3.17 0.15
N SER A 186 4.93 -3.46 -1.10
CA SER A 186 3.54 -3.78 -1.46
C SER A 186 3.12 -5.15 -0.90
N ALA A 187 1.81 -5.30 -0.63
CA ALA A 187 1.21 -6.55 -0.19
C ALA A 187 0.85 -7.48 -1.37
N CYS A 188 0.98 -7.02 -2.62
CA CYS A 188 0.68 -7.80 -3.82
C CYS A 188 1.78 -8.80 -4.20
N GLY A 189 2.95 -8.74 -3.56
CA GLY A 189 4.09 -9.64 -3.76
C GLY A 189 4.84 -9.92 -2.45
N LYS A 190 5.64 -10.99 -2.39
CA LYS A 190 6.30 -11.45 -1.15
C LYS A 190 7.69 -10.83 -0.95
N ASN A 191 8.52 -10.87 -1.99
CA ASN A 191 9.97 -10.61 -1.93
C ASN A 191 10.44 -9.70 -3.08
N MET A 192 9.71 -8.61 -3.32
CA MET A 192 10.05 -7.67 -4.38
C MET A 192 11.34 -6.89 -4.10
N SER A 193 12.08 -6.61 -5.16
CA SER A 193 13.30 -5.79 -5.13
C SER A 193 13.02 -4.33 -4.79
N LYS A 194 14.06 -3.63 -4.30
CA LYS A 194 13.98 -2.19 -4.00
C LYS A 194 14.05 -1.32 -5.26
N GLU A 195 14.72 -1.83 -6.28
CA GLU A 195 14.72 -1.30 -7.63
C GLU A 195 13.28 -1.33 -8.16
N THR A 196 12.94 -0.32 -8.96
CA THR A 196 11.57 -0.15 -9.49
C THR A 196 11.50 -0.37 -11.00
N ILE A 197 12.66 -0.57 -11.64
CA ILE A 197 12.85 -0.82 -13.08
C ILE A 197 14.01 -1.81 -13.23
N GLY A 198 13.87 -2.78 -14.14
CA GLY A 198 14.91 -3.78 -14.42
C GLY A 198 14.88 -4.25 -15.86
N THR A 199 15.54 -5.37 -16.16
CA THR A 199 15.44 -6.02 -17.48
C THR A 199 14.82 -7.40 -17.38
N LEU A 200 14.17 -7.84 -18.46
CA LEU A 200 13.59 -9.18 -18.52
C LEU A 200 14.68 -10.27 -18.45
N GLY A 201 15.85 -10.04 -19.06
CA GLY A 201 16.99 -10.97 -18.99
C GLY A 201 17.45 -11.22 -17.55
N ASP A 202 17.59 -10.16 -16.75
CA ASP A 202 17.94 -10.30 -15.33
C ASP A 202 16.88 -11.14 -14.61
N GLN A 203 15.59 -10.87 -14.85
CA GLN A 203 14.52 -11.64 -14.21
C GLN A 203 14.51 -13.10 -14.63
N LYS A 204 14.73 -13.42 -15.92
CA LYS A 204 14.86 -14.82 -16.35
C LYS A 204 16.04 -15.53 -15.66
N SER A 205 17.09 -14.79 -15.33
CA SER A 205 18.27 -15.34 -14.66
C SER A 205 18.11 -15.52 -13.16
N SER A 206 17.36 -14.64 -12.49
CA SER A 206 17.36 -14.54 -11.02
C SER A 206 15.99 -14.68 -10.34
N ASN A 207 14.88 -14.46 -11.06
CA ASN A 207 13.54 -14.54 -10.49
C ASN A 207 13.12 -16.02 -10.36
N TYR A 208 12.81 -16.48 -9.14
CA TYR A 208 12.48 -17.88 -8.87
C TYR A 208 11.34 -18.40 -9.78
N ALA A 209 10.35 -17.55 -10.06
CA ALA A 209 9.18 -17.85 -10.88
C ALA A 209 9.51 -18.15 -12.35
N LEU A 210 10.67 -17.69 -12.83
CA LEU A 210 11.10 -17.82 -14.22
C LEU A 210 12.16 -18.91 -14.44
N ARG A 211 12.43 -19.75 -13.43
CA ARG A 211 13.29 -20.93 -13.57
C ARG A 211 12.81 -21.81 -14.74
N ALA A 212 13.71 -22.07 -15.69
CA ALA A 212 13.38 -22.77 -16.93
C ALA A 212 12.98 -24.24 -16.71
N ASP A 213 13.48 -24.87 -15.66
CA ASP A 213 13.23 -26.26 -15.27
C ASP A 213 12.08 -26.44 -14.26
N MET A 214 11.51 -25.34 -13.75
CA MET A 214 10.43 -25.37 -12.78
C MET A 214 9.14 -25.92 -13.39
N THR A 215 8.58 -26.93 -12.74
CA THR A 215 7.27 -27.50 -13.04
C THR A 215 6.13 -26.60 -12.57
N LYS A 216 4.93 -26.82 -13.10
CA LYS A 216 3.73 -26.06 -12.69
C LYS A 216 3.39 -26.32 -11.22
N GLU A 217 3.54 -27.56 -10.77
CA GLU A 217 3.23 -27.97 -9.40
C GLU A 217 4.19 -27.32 -8.39
N GLU A 218 5.49 -27.26 -8.70
CA GLU A 218 6.48 -26.53 -7.91
C GLU A 218 6.15 -25.04 -7.85
N PHE A 219 5.83 -24.43 -9.00
CA PHE A 219 5.44 -23.02 -9.05
C PHE A 219 4.23 -22.72 -8.16
N VAL A 220 3.16 -23.51 -8.27
CA VAL A 220 1.93 -23.34 -7.47
C VAL A 220 2.25 -23.46 -5.99
N SER A 221 3.06 -24.45 -5.59
CA SER A 221 3.48 -24.61 -4.19
C SER A 221 4.28 -23.39 -3.69
N GLU A 222 5.29 -22.94 -4.44
CA GLU A 222 6.17 -21.83 -4.06
C GLU A 222 5.43 -20.48 -4.03
N VAL A 223 4.60 -20.19 -5.03
CA VAL A 223 3.83 -18.94 -5.10
C VAL A 223 2.74 -18.90 -4.04
N LEU A 224 2.22 -20.05 -3.57
CA LEU A 224 1.21 -20.07 -2.51
C LEU A 224 1.77 -20.16 -1.08
N LYS A 225 3.03 -20.57 -0.92
CA LYS A 225 3.68 -20.71 0.39
C LYS A 225 3.78 -19.38 1.14
N GLY A 226 3.21 -19.31 2.35
CA GLY A 226 3.35 -18.15 3.23
C GLY A 226 2.56 -16.89 2.81
N ILE A 227 1.56 -17.02 1.93
CA ILE A 227 0.61 -15.94 1.67
C ILE A 227 -0.25 -15.72 2.94
N GLY A 228 -0.28 -14.50 3.46
CA GLY A 228 -1.21 -14.07 4.50
C GLY A 228 -2.58 -13.68 3.92
N SER A 229 -3.56 -13.41 4.78
CA SER A 229 -4.82 -12.84 4.30
C SER A 229 -4.61 -11.44 3.73
N PRO A 230 -5.27 -11.07 2.63
CA PRO A 230 -5.19 -9.72 2.11
C PRO A 230 -5.84 -8.73 3.09
N PRO A 231 -5.42 -7.45 3.09
CA PRO A 231 -6.04 -6.42 3.92
C PRO A 231 -7.55 -6.28 3.66
N PRO A 232 -8.37 -5.98 4.68
CA PRO A 232 -9.83 -5.90 4.54
C PRO A 232 -10.31 -4.92 3.46
N TYR A 233 -9.64 -3.76 3.33
CA TYR A 233 -10.03 -2.72 2.36
C TYR A 233 -9.85 -3.12 0.89
N PHE A 234 -9.16 -4.23 0.60
CA PHE A 234 -8.89 -4.64 -0.78
C PHE A 234 -10.18 -4.88 -1.58
N ILE A 235 -11.19 -5.48 -0.93
CA ILE A 235 -12.48 -5.76 -1.57
C ILE A 235 -13.23 -4.46 -1.88
N GLU A 236 -13.18 -3.49 -0.98
CA GLU A 236 -13.80 -2.18 -1.19
C GLU A 236 -13.14 -1.42 -2.35
N ASN A 237 -11.81 -1.45 -2.45
CA ASN A 237 -11.10 -0.82 -3.55
C ASN A 237 -11.40 -1.48 -4.91
N ILE A 238 -11.51 -2.82 -4.96
CA ILE A 238 -11.97 -3.53 -6.17
C ILE A 238 -13.37 -3.05 -6.56
N LEU A 239 -14.27 -2.90 -5.58
CA LEU A 239 -15.62 -2.40 -5.83
C LEU A 239 -15.58 -0.97 -6.37
N LEU A 240 -14.81 -0.06 -5.76
CA LEU A 240 -14.65 1.32 -6.21
C LEU A 240 -14.05 1.38 -7.63
N ASN A 241 -13.02 0.60 -7.92
CA ASN A 241 -12.38 0.54 -9.24
C ASN A 241 -13.26 -0.10 -10.32
N LYS A 242 -14.30 -0.85 -9.96
CA LYS A 242 -15.26 -1.43 -10.91
C LYS A 242 -16.51 -0.59 -11.09
N THR A 243 -16.97 0.05 -10.02
CA THR A 243 -18.30 0.67 -9.97
C THR A 243 -18.26 2.18 -10.03
N GLY A 244 -17.08 2.75 -9.78
CA GLY A 244 -16.84 4.18 -9.74
C GLY A 244 -16.78 4.73 -8.31
N TYR A 245 -16.35 5.97 -8.23
CA TYR A 245 -15.99 6.65 -7.00
C TYR A 245 -16.16 8.17 -7.15
N THR A 246 -16.10 8.90 -6.04
CA THR A 246 -16.19 10.36 -6.07
C THR A 246 -14.90 10.97 -6.64
N ASP A 247 -15.02 12.01 -7.47
CA ASP A 247 -13.88 12.77 -7.99
C ASP A 247 -13.02 13.35 -6.84
N LEU A 248 -11.69 13.32 -7.00
CA LEU A 248 -10.76 13.81 -5.99
C LEU A 248 -10.96 15.31 -5.69
N ASP A 249 -11.24 16.13 -6.71
CA ASP A 249 -11.47 17.56 -6.52
C ASP A 249 -12.69 17.83 -5.62
N VAL A 250 -13.73 16.99 -5.72
CA VAL A 250 -14.93 17.09 -4.87
C VAL A 250 -14.58 16.71 -3.44
N ILE A 251 -13.82 15.63 -3.24
CA ILE A 251 -13.34 15.19 -1.92
C ILE A 251 -12.51 16.30 -1.28
N LEU A 252 -11.53 16.85 -2.00
CA LEU A 252 -10.68 17.94 -1.50
C LEU A 252 -11.48 19.18 -1.14
N SER A 253 -12.46 19.58 -1.97
CA SER A 253 -13.30 20.76 -1.70
C SER A 253 -14.13 20.64 -0.42
N LYS A 254 -14.55 19.41 -0.07
CA LYS A 254 -15.32 19.12 1.14
C LYS A 254 -14.41 18.93 2.35
N SER A 255 -13.37 18.13 2.19
CA SER A 255 -12.57 17.58 3.29
C SER A 255 -11.40 18.48 3.69
N ASN A 256 -10.88 19.32 2.79
CA ASN A 256 -9.79 20.24 3.09
C ASN A 256 -10.29 21.52 3.79
N THR A 257 -11.13 21.32 4.80
CA THR A 257 -11.81 22.38 5.55
C THR A 257 -11.16 22.57 6.91
N PRO A 258 -10.60 23.75 7.23
CA PRO A 258 -10.11 24.04 8.57
C PRO A 258 -11.28 24.14 9.56
N LEU A 259 -11.13 23.50 10.70
CA LEU A 259 -12.11 23.49 11.78
C LEU A 259 -11.54 24.21 13.00
N SER A 260 -12.32 25.13 13.57
CA SER A 260 -11.98 25.75 14.85
C SER A 260 -11.87 24.70 15.95
N VAL A 261 -11.09 24.97 17.00
CA VAL A 261 -10.92 24.05 18.14
C VAL A 261 -12.27 23.63 18.73
N GLN A 262 -13.22 24.56 18.84
CA GLN A 262 -14.55 24.27 19.38
C GLN A 262 -15.32 23.29 18.48
N LEU A 263 -15.44 23.57 17.19
CA LEU A 263 -16.18 22.71 16.27
C LEU A 263 -15.50 21.34 16.13
N PHE A 264 -14.18 21.30 16.11
CA PHE A 264 -13.42 20.05 16.08
C PHE A 264 -13.73 19.18 17.30
N GLU A 265 -13.73 19.75 18.51
CA GLU A 265 -14.06 19.04 19.74
C GLU A 265 -15.50 18.53 19.74
N GLU A 266 -16.46 19.37 19.32
CA GLU A 266 -17.88 18.99 19.20
C GLU A 266 -18.09 17.80 18.25
N LEU A 267 -17.36 17.77 17.13
CA LEU A 267 -17.40 16.65 16.18
C LEU A 267 -16.66 15.42 16.74
N ALA A 268 -15.53 15.60 17.42
CA ALA A 268 -14.74 14.50 18.00
C ALA A 268 -15.46 13.75 19.14
N GLN A 269 -16.43 14.40 19.81
CA GLN A 269 -17.25 13.78 20.85
C GLN A 269 -18.34 12.84 20.28
N LYS A 270 -18.60 12.88 18.97
CA LYS A 270 -19.55 11.97 18.34
C LYS A 270 -18.96 10.57 18.30
N LYS A 271 -19.75 9.58 18.75
CA LYS A 271 -19.31 8.19 18.93
C LYS A 271 -18.77 7.56 17.63
N GLU A 272 -19.32 7.98 16.50
CA GLU A 272 -18.98 7.49 15.17
C GLU A 272 -17.79 8.22 14.53
N THR A 273 -17.21 9.25 15.15
CA THR A 273 -16.13 10.04 14.54
C THR A 273 -14.77 9.60 15.06
N LEU A 274 -13.84 9.32 14.14
CA LEU A 274 -12.46 8.99 14.46
C LEU A 274 -11.60 10.25 14.40
N VAL A 275 -10.83 10.52 15.45
CA VAL A 275 -9.73 11.49 15.40
C VAL A 275 -8.48 10.77 14.95
N LEU A 276 -8.00 11.09 13.76
CA LEU A 276 -6.79 10.53 13.17
C LEU A 276 -5.67 11.57 13.20
N ASP A 277 -4.64 11.29 13.99
CA ASP A 277 -3.45 12.12 14.09
C ASP A 277 -2.36 11.60 13.14
N VAL A 278 -2.02 12.44 12.16
CA VAL A 278 -1.11 12.09 11.08
C VAL A 278 0.24 12.80 11.17
N ARG A 279 0.53 13.42 12.33
CA ARG A 279 1.82 14.05 12.63
C ARG A 279 2.93 13.01 12.76
N THR A 280 4.12 13.43 13.21
CA THR A 280 5.19 12.47 13.47
C THR A 280 4.94 11.68 14.76
N GLN A 281 5.51 10.48 14.84
CA GLN A 281 5.44 9.65 16.04
C GLN A 281 5.99 10.36 17.30
N GLN A 282 7.00 11.23 17.14
CA GLN A 282 7.60 11.98 18.24
C GLN A 282 6.65 13.05 18.77
N GLU A 283 5.95 13.75 17.87
CA GLU A 283 4.95 14.75 18.25
C GLU A 283 3.73 14.11 18.92
N PHE A 284 3.25 12.99 18.38
CA PHE A 284 2.11 12.26 18.94
C PHE A 284 2.42 11.73 20.35
N VAL A 285 3.55 11.06 20.52
CA VAL A 285 4.00 10.53 21.83
C VAL A 285 4.08 11.65 22.87
N LYS A 286 4.60 12.82 22.49
CA LYS A 286 4.76 13.97 23.39
C LYS A 286 3.43 14.60 23.82
N SER A 287 2.46 14.72 22.91
CA SER A 287 1.14 15.29 23.22
C SER A 287 0.16 15.05 22.07
N HIS A 288 -1.01 14.47 22.35
CA HIS A 288 -2.10 14.21 21.40
C HIS A 288 -3.48 14.42 22.04
N ILE A 289 -4.52 14.46 21.21
CA ILE A 289 -5.92 14.51 21.69
C ILE A 289 -6.30 13.15 22.28
N PRO A 290 -6.92 13.09 23.48
CA PRO A 290 -7.35 11.82 24.08
C PRO A 290 -8.21 10.99 23.13
N GLY A 291 -7.92 9.69 23.03
CA GLY A 291 -8.63 8.76 22.14
C GLY A 291 -8.27 8.85 20.65
N ALA A 292 -7.36 9.77 20.25
CA ALA A 292 -6.90 9.84 18.86
C ALA A 292 -6.10 8.58 18.46
N LEU A 293 -6.32 8.13 17.23
CA LEU A 293 -5.51 7.10 16.59
C LEU A 293 -4.31 7.74 15.91
N PHE A 294 -3.12 7.17 16.08
CA PHE A 294 -1.93 7.61 15.36
C PHE A 294 -1.72 6.78 14.10
N ILE A 295 -1.66 7.42 12.93
CA ILE A 295 -1.09 6.86 11.71
C ILE A 295 -0.40 8.01 10.95
N GLY A 296 0.91 8.17 11.15
CA GLY A 296 1.65 9.33 10.64
C GLY A 296 1.94 9.33 9.13
N LEU A 297 1.96 10.52 8.51
CA LEU A 297 2.27 10.68 7.08
C LEU A 297 3.67 10.17 6.69
N ASN A 298 4.64 10.22 7.61
CA ASN A 298 6.03 9.84 7.36
C ASN A 298 6.25 8.31 7.28
N GLY A 299 5.22 7.50 7.53
CA GLY A 299 5.26 6.05 7.38
C GLY A 299 4.33 5.55 6.25
N GLY A 300 3.93 4.28 6.35
CA GLY A 300 2.99 3.63 5.42
C GLY A 300 1.54 4.08 5.62
N PHE A 301 1.29 5.38 5.72
CA PHE A 301 0.01 5.98 6.11
C PHE A 301 -1.21 5.32 5.45
N ALA A 302 -1.31 5.37 4.12
CA ALA A 302 -2.48 4.90 3.38
C ALA A 302 -2.73 3.38 3.55
N PRO A 303 -1.74 2.48 3.38
CA PRO A 303 -1.94 1.07 3.70
C PRO A 303 -2.34 0.79 5.15
N TRP A 304 -1.78 1.51 6.12
CA TRP A 304 -2.13 1.31 7.53
C TRP A 304 -3.54 1.80 7.84
N VAL A 305 -3.99 2.89 7.22
CA VAL A 305 -5.38 3.32 7.28
C VAL A 305 -6.30 2.22 6.76
N GLY A 306 -6.04 1.73 5.54
CA GLY A 306 -6.86 0.66 4.95
C GLY A 306 -6.85 -0.65 5.74
N ALA A 307 -5.73 -0.98 6.39
CA ALA A 307 -5.60 -2.22 7.17
C ALA A 307 -6.24 -2.14 8.56
N LEU A 308 -6.27 -0.96 9.20
CA LEU A 308 -6.62 -0.81 10.61
C LEU A 308 -7.98 -0.14 10.84
N ILE A 309 -8.45 0.65 9.88
CA ILE A 309 -9.81 1.21 9.92
C ILE A 309 -10.64 0.26 9.07
N SER A 310 -11.68 -0.37 9.63
CA SER A 310 -12.43 -1.40 8.89
C SER A 310 -13.52 -0.83 8.00
N ASP A 311 -14.11 0.29 8.40
CA ASP A 311 -15.15 0.97 7.63
C ASP A 311 -14.51 2.03 6.74
N ILE A 312 -14.56 1.81 5.43
CA ILE A 312 -14.05 2.76 4.43
C ILE A 312 -14.80 4.11 4.45
N ASN A 313 -16.03 4.13 4.98
CA ASN A 313 -16.84 5.33 5.13
C ASN A 313 -16.71 5.99 6.52
N GLN A 314 -15.81 5.49 7.38
CA GLN A 314 -15.54 6.02 8.72
C GLN A 314 -15.38 7.56 8.66
N PRO A 315 -16.22 8.33 9.36
CA PRO A 315 -16.01 9.78 9.48
C PRO A 315 -14.68 10.06 10.19
N ILE A 316 -13.79 10.82 9.55
CA ILE A 316 -12.44 11.10 10.06
C ILE A 316 -12.21 12.61 10.23
N LEU A 317 -11.83 13.00 11.44
CA LEU A 317 -11.23 14.30 11.75
C LEU A 317 -9.71 14.18 11.75
N LEU A 318 -9.02 15.15 11.14
CA LEU A 318 -7.58 15.10 10.98
C LEU A 318 -6.84 16.06 11.91
N VAL A 319 -5.80 15.56 12.59
CA VAL A 319 -4.75 16.39 13.19
C VAL A 319 -3.52 16.28 12.30
N VAL A 320 -3.24 17.33 11.53
CA VAL A 320 -2.22 17.34 10.48
C VAL A 320 -1.05 18.25 10.84
N PRO A 321 0.18 17.98 10.34
CA PRO A 321 1.22 19.00 10.27
C PRO A 321 0.77 20.21 9.45
N GLU A 322 1.33 21.38 9.76
CA GLU A 322 1.05 22.61 9.01
C GLU A 322 1.34 22.44 7.51
N GLY A 323 0.38 22.80 6.66
CA GLY A 323 0.50 22.68 5.20
C GLY A 323 0.30 21.27 4.62
N CYS A 324 0.03 20.25 5.44
CA CYS A 324 -0.07 18.85 4.99
C CYS A 324 -1.52 18.31 4.87
N SER A 325 -2.55 19.15 5.00
CA SER A 325 -3.96 18.71 4.97
C SER A 325 -4.35 18.08 3.62
N GLU A 326 -4.02 18.74 2.52
CA GLU A 326 -4.30 18.25 1.16
C GLU A 326 -3.58 16.93 0.88
N GLU A 327 -2.32 16.79 1.33
CA GLU A 327 -1.57 15.54 1.20
C GLU A 327 -2.24 14.40 1.97
N ALA A 328 -2.64 14.66 3.23
CA ALA A 328 -3.31 13.66 4.06
C ALA A 328 -4.61 13.19 3.42
N ILE A 329 -5.46 14.11 2.98
CA ILE A 329 -6.75 13.78 2.35
C ILE A 329 -6.55 13.04 1.03
N THR A 330 -5.60 13.48 0.20
CA THR A 330 -5.29 12.80 -1.06
C THR A 330 -4.82 11.36 -0.81
N ARG A 331 -3.96 11.15 0.20
CA ARG A 331 -3.46 9.81 0.55
C ARG A 331 -4.53 8.92 1.17
N LEU A 332 -5.51 9.46 1.89
CA LEU A 332 -6.70 8.72 2.32
C LEU A 332 -7.55 8.30 1.12
N ALA A 333 -7.80 9.21 0.18
CA ALA A 333 -8.58 8.94 -1.02
C ALA A 333 -7.90 7.89 -1.93
N ARG A 334 -6.57 7.76 -1.90
CA ARG A 334 -5.85 6.68 -2.62
C ARG A 334 -6.24 5.29 -2.16
N VAL A 335 -6.76 5.12 -0.95
CA VAL A 335 -7.27 3.84 -0.43
C VAL A 335 -8.78 3.90 -0.17
N GLY A 336 -9.47 4.87 -0.78
CA GLY A 336 -10.92 5.02 -0.78
C GLY A 336 -11.55 5.68 0.46
N TYR A 337 -10.74 6.19 1.39
CA TYR A 337 -11.21 6.87 2.60
C TYR A 337 -11.58 8.33 2.29
N ASP A 338 -12.75 8.52 1.69
CA ASP A 338 -13.18 9.82 1.18
C ASP A 338 -13.92 10.67 2.24
N ASN A 339 -14.34 10.08 3.36
CA ASN A 339 -15.20 10.71 4.37
C ASN A 339 -14.43 11.47 5.48
N SER A 340 -13.47 12.31 5.08
CA SER A 340 -12.86 13.25 6.02
C SER A 340 -13.80 14.44 6.25
N LEU A 341 -13.96 14.82 7.52
CA LEU A 341 -14.86 15.90 7.96
C LEU A 341 -14.18 17.27 8.01
N GLY A 342 -12.84 17.32 7.89
CA GLY A 342 -12.02 18.50 8.08
C GLY A 342 -10.80 18.22 8.95
N TYR A 343 -9.98 19.26 9.16
CA TYR A 343 -8.77 19.18 9.98
C TYR A 343 -8.74 20.28 11.04
N LEU A 344 -8.01 20.02 12.13
CA LEU A 344 -7.85 20.97 13.23
C LEU A 344 -7.05 22.20 12.79
N GLU A 345 -7.70 23.36 12.72
CA GLU A 345 -7.06 24.63 12.40
C GLU A 345 -6.04 25.01 13.49
N GLY A 346 -4.80 25.31 13.09
CA GLY A 346 -3.70 25.59 14.01
C GLY A 346 -3.16 24.36 14.77
N GLY A 347 -3.67 23.16 14.47
CA GLY A 347 -3.18 21.88 14.99
C GLY A 347 -3.17 21.79 16.53
N MET A 348 -2.28 20.94 17.05
CA MET A 348 -2.17 20.74 18.51
C MET A 348 -1.78 22.00 19.27
N SER A 349 -1.08 22.96 18.63
CA SER A 349 -0.75 24.22 19.27
C SER A 349 -2.00 25.03 19.62
N ALA A 350 -2.96 25.13 18.69
CA ALA A 350 -4.24 25.79 18.96
C ALA A 350 -5.07 25.04 20.01
N TRP A 351 -5.09 23.70 19.95
CA TRP A 351 -5.77 22.85 20.95
C TRP A 351 -5.26 23.11 22.37
N ILE A 352 -3.94 23.12 22.55
CA ILE A 352 -3.29 23.36 23.84
C ILE A 352 -3.54 24.80 24.33
N GLN A 353 -3.41 25.80 23.44
CA GLN A 353 -3.66 27.21 23.79
C GLN A 353 -5.10 27.47 24.22
N ALA A 354 -6.06 26.72 23.66
CA ALA A 354 -7.46 26.75 24.06
C ALA A 354 -7.75 26.01 25.38
N GLY A 355 -6.71 25.50 26.07
CA GLY A 355 -6.83 24.82 27.36
C GLY A 355 -7.49 23.45 27.29
N LYS A 356 -7.49 22.80 26.12
CA LYS A 356 -8.11 21.49 25.91
C LYS A 356 -7.20 20.36 26.44
N THR A 357 -7.82 19.27 26.84
CA THR A 357 -7.13 18.11 27.41
C THR A 357 -6.21 17.45 26.38
N THR A 358 -5.04 17.02 26.83
CA THR A 358 -4.10 16.23 26.01
C THR A 358 -3.64 14.99 26.75
N GLU A 359 -3.28 13.96 26.00
CA GLU A 359 -2.61 12.76 26.49
C GLU A 359 -1.18 12.67 25.96
N GLN A 360 -0.40 11.79 26.58
CA GLN A 360 0.97 11.45 26.18
C GLN A 360 1.15 9.93 26.19
N ILE A 361 2.13 9.44 25.47
CA ILE A 361 2.60 8.06 25.56
C ILE A 361 3.97 8.07 26.25
N THR A 362 4.16 7.19 27.22
CA THR A 362 5.49 6.97 27.77
C THR A 362 6.32 6.25 26.71
N SER A 363 7.41 6.86 26.26
CA SER A 363 8.38 6.23 25.35
C SER A 363 9.75 6.21 26.03
N ILE A 364 10.38 5.04 26.06
CA ILE A 364 11.70 4.83 26.69
C ILE A 364 12.72 4.39 25.65
N THR A 365 13.99 4.69 25.91
CA THR A 365 15.08 4.25 25.01
C THR A 365 15.32 2.75 25.14
N ALA A 366 15.87 2.11 24.11
CA ALA A 366 16.30 0.71 24.17
C ALA A 366 17.29 0.44 25.33
N LYS A 367 18.12 1.41 25.69
CA LYS A 367 19.08 1.29 26.81
C LYS A 367 18.38 1.32 28.17
N GLU A 368 17.40 2.18 28.33
CA GLU A 368 16.55 2.20 29.53
C GLU A 368 15.72 0.92 29.65
N PHE A 369 15.17 0.44 28.53
CA PHE A 369 14.47 -0.83 28.49
C PHE A 369 15.37 -2.01 28.87
N GLU A 370 16.62 -2.06 28.41
CA GLU A 370 17.60 -3.07 28.80
C GLU A 370 17.81 -3.14 30.32
N GLN A 371 17.86 -1.99 31.00
CA GLN A 371 17.98 -1.94 32.46
C GLN A 371 16.75 -2.52 33.15
N ARG A 372 15.55 -2.26 32.60
CA ARG A 372 14.28 -2.75 33.12
C ARG A 372 14.12 -4.25 32.88
N PHE A 373 14.50 -4.75 31.70
CA PHE A 373 14.34 -6.14 31.26
C PHE A 373 14.88 -7.18 32.26
N ASN A 374 15.95 -6.84 32.97
CA ASN A 374 16.60 -7.71 33.97
C ASN A 374 15.91 -7.70 35.35
N THR A 375 14.90 -6.85 35.55
CA THR A 375 14.12 -6.75 36.80
C THR A 375 12.74 -7.38 36.59
N LYS A 376 12.26 -8.18 37.55
CA LYS A 376 11.11 -9.11 37.39
C LYS A 376 9.82 -8.48 36.80
N SER A 377 9.10 -9.31 36.02
CA SER A 377 7.71 -9.17 35.53
C SER A 377 7.44 -7.99 34.58
N ILE A 378 8.02 -8.04 33.39
CA ILE A 378 7.73 -7.12 32.28
C ILE A 378 6.97 -7.89 31.21
N ALA A 379 5.90 -7.32 30.65
CA ALA A 379 5.27 -7.85 29.44
C ALA A 379 5.77 -7.06 28.22
N VAL A 380 6.11 -7.75 27.13
CA VAL A 380 6.64 -7.14 25.92
C VAL A 380 5.79 -7.57 24.73
N LEU A 381 5.41 -6.63 23.87
CA LEU A 381 4.70 -6.90 22.62
C LEU A 381 5.58 -6.55 21.42
N ASP A 382 5.91 -7.55 20.61
CA ASP A 382 6.44 -7.35 19.28
C ASP A 382 5.28 -7.23 18.28
N VAL A 383 5.14 -6.04 17.69
CA VAL A 383 4.07 -5.73 16.73
C VAL A 383 4.55 -5.67 15.26
N ARG A 384 5.72 -6.24 14.97
CA ARG A 384 6.21 -6.43 13.59
C ARG A 384 5.37 -7.44 12.82
N LYS A 385 5.64 -7.65 11.54
CA LYS A 385 4.99 -8.72 10.77
C LYS A 385 5.54 -10.10 11.17
N ASP A 386 4.76 -11.15 10.97
CA ASP A 386 5.14 -12.54 11.29
C ASP A 386 6.50 -12.92 10.70
N GLY A 387 6.76 -12.56 9.44
CA GLY A 387 8.05 -12.83 8.78
C GLY A 387 9.25 -12.14 9.45
N GLU A 388 9.07 -10.91 9.94
CA GLU A 388 10.10 -10.18 10.69
C GLU A 388 10.36 -10.82 12.06
N TYR A 389 9.30 -11.25 12.76
CA TYR A 389 9.40 -11.92 14.06
C TYR A 389 10.09 -13.28 13.91
N ASN A 390 9.64 -14.09 12.96
CA ASN A 390 10.18 -15.43 12.69
C ASN A 390 11.66 -15.39 12.27
N SER A 391 12.08 -14.33 11.56
CA SER A 391 13.48 -14.16 11.15
C SER A 391 14.40 -13.85 12.34
N ALA A 392 13.98 -12.95 13.24
CA ALA A 392 14.69 -12.65 14.48
C ALA A 392 13.81 -11.80 15.40
N HIS A 393 13.85 -12.05 16.72
CA HIS A 393 13.10 -11.30 17.73
C HIS A 393 13.81 -11.25 19.08
N LEU A 394 13.32 -10.42 20.00
CA LEU A 394 13.79 -10.39 21.38
C LEU A 394 13.43 -11.70 22.08
N GLU A 395 14.40 -12.37 22.70
CA GLU A 395 14.15 -13.65 23.38
C GLU A 395 13.62 -13.44 24.79
N GLY A 396 12.62 -14.24 25.20
CA GLY A 396 12.18 -14.32 26.59
C GLY A 396 10.73 -14.79 26.74
N ASN A 397 10.44 -15.51 27.83
CA ASN A 397 9.11 -16.07 28.12
C ASN A 397 7.98 -15.03 28.30
N HIS A 398 8.34 -13.74 28.29
CA HIS A 398 7.45 -12.62 28.52
C HIS A 398 7.37 -11.68 27.30
N VAL A 399 7.96 -12.11 26.17
CA VAL A 399 7.84 -11.49 24.86
C VAL A 399 6.74 -12.22 24.10
N GLU A 400 5.68 -11.50 23.79
CA GLU A 400 4.55 -11.99 23.00
C GLU A 400 4.57 -11.31 21.62
N HIS A 401 4.17 -12.05 20.59
CA HIS A 401 4.03 -11.52 19.25
C HIS A 401 2.57 -11.21 18.93
N LEU A 402 2.28 -9.94 18.64
CA LEU A 402 0.98 -9.47 18.18
C LEU A 402 1.19 -8.61 16.93
N SER A 403 1.23 -9.23 15.74
CA SER A 403 1.34 -8.46 14.49
C SER A 403 0.28 -7.36 14.43
N LEU A 404 0.71 -6.14 14.11
CA LEU A 404 -0.17 -4.97 13.97
C LEU A 404 -1.29 -5.25 12.95
N ASP A 405 -1.01 -6.02 11.90
CA ASP A 405 -1.98 -6.41 10.87
C ASP A 405 -3.20 -7.15 11.46
N SER A 406 -3.02 -7.82 12.61
CA SER A 406 -4.05 -8.64 13.26
C SER A 406 -4.52 -8.07 14.61
N ILE A 407 -4.14 -6.84 14.94
CA ILE A 407 -4.34 -6.27 16.28
C ILE A 407 -5.81 -6.28 16.70
N HIS A 408 -6.73 -5.84 15.83
CA HIS A 408 -8.16 -5.79 16.15
C HIS A 408 -8.79 -7.17 16.38
N GLN A 409 -8.25 -8.22 15.76
CA GLN A 409 -8.73 -9.59 15.93
C GLN A 409 -8.22 -10.22 17.22
N LYS A 410 -6.97 -9.92 17.61
CA LYS A 410 -6.26 -10.60 18.69
C LYS A 410 -6.23 -9.81 20.01
N ILE A 411 -6.55 -8.52 20.01
CA ILE A 411 -6.49 -7.65 21.20
C ILE A 411 -7.34 -8.15 22.37
N GLN A 412 -8.45 -8.85 22.11
CA GLN A 412 -9.32 -9.42 23.14
C GLN A 412 -8.63 -10.53 23.96
N GLY A 413 -7.59 -11.16 23.43
CA GLY A 413 -6.81 -12.18 24.12
C GLY A 413 -5.72 -11.61 25.05
N ILE A 414 -5.60 -10.29 25.15
CA ILE A 414 -4.51 -9.62 25.85
C ILE A 414 -5.02 -8.95 27.13
N GLU A 415 -4.32 -9.16 28.24
CA GLU A 415 -4.73 -8.67 29.56
C GLU A 415 -4.49 -7.16 29.72
N SER A 416 -5.54 -6.34 29.62
CA SER A 416 -5.44 -4.87 29.61
C SER A 416 -4.83 -4.22 30.87
N GLN A 417 -4.76 -4.95 31.99
CA GLN A 417 -4.21 -4.45 33.26
C GLN A 417 -2.68 -4.55 33.36
N LYS A 418 -2.03 -5.33 32.48
CA LYS A 418 -0.57 -5.48 32.46
C LYS A 418 0.10 -4.21 31.91
N THR A 419 1.34 -3.98 32.33
CA THR A 419 2.20 -2.98 31.71
C THR A 419 2.94 -3.59 30.52
N TYR A 420 2.57 -3.17 29.32
CA TYR A 420 3.17 -3.64 28.08
C TYR A 420 4.24 -2.69 27.56
N HIS A 421 5.41 -3.24 27.21
CA HIS A 421 6.45 -2.55 26.45
C HIS A 421 6.36 -2.96 24.99
N VAL A 422 6.00 -2.02 24.13
CA VAL A 422 5.65 -2.30 22.74
C VAL A 422 6.79 -1.86 21.84
N TYR A 423 7.22 -2.72 20.93
CA TYR A 423 8.21 -2.37 19.91
C TYR A 423 7.79 -2.90 18.54
N CYS A 424 8.28 -2.22 17.50
CA CYS A 424 8.24 -2.71 16.14
C CYS A 424 9.65 -2.66 15.53
N GLY A 425 9.80 -2.67 14.20
CA GLY A 425 11.12 -2.54 13.57
C GLY A 425 11.88 -1.25 13.89
N GLY A 426 11.18 -0.10 13.94
CA GLY A 426 11.81 1.23 14.04
C GLY A 426 11.02 2.31 14.78
N GLY A 427 9.96 1.96 15.50
CA GLY A 427 9.15 2.87 16.34
C GLY A 427 7.83 3.35 15.72
N TYR A 428 7.69 3.35 14.38
CA TYR A 428 6.45 3.85 13.74
C TYR A 428 5.21 3.00 14.10
N ARG A 429 5.27 1.68 13.84
CA ARG A 429 4.16 0.74 14.08
C ARG A 429 3.86 0.51 15.56
N SER A 430 4.85 0.69 16.44
CA SER A 430 4.63 0.54 17.89
C SER A 430 3.78 1.68 18.42
N VAL A 431 3.99 2.92 17.95
CA VAL A 431 3.13 4.05 18.33
C VAL A 431 1.71 3.88 17.78
N ILE A 432 1.53 3.34 16.58
CA ILE A 432 0.19 2.97 16.07
C ILE A 432 -0.47 1.97 17.03
N ALA A 433 0.21 0.85 17.31
CA ALA A 433 -0.29 -0.19 18.21
C ALA A 433 -0.62 0.38 19.60
N THR A 434 0.25 1.24 20.16
CA THR A 434 0.01 1.89 21.45
C THR A 434 -1.22 2.78 21.43
N SER A 435 -1.46 3.56 20.37
CA SER A 435 -2.67 4.38 20.26
C SER A 435 -3.94 3.52 20.19
N ILE A 436 -3.90 2.38 19.47
CA ILE A 436 -5.01 1.41 19.42
C ILE A 436 -5.26 0.77 20.79
N LEU A 437 -4.20 0.30 21.45
CA LEU A 437 -4.30 -0.33 22.78
C LEU A 437 -4.90 0.65 23.79
N LYS A 438 -4.42 1.90 23.82
CA LYS A 438 -4.98 2.95 24.69
C LYS A 438 -6.47 3.20 24.41
N ALA A 439 -6.86 3.33 23.14
CA ALA A 439 -8.26 3.49 22.75
C ALA A 439 -9.15 2.30 23.18
N ASN A 440 -8.55 1.12 23.37
CA ASN A 440 -9.22 -0.10 23.86
C ASN A 440 -9.05 -0.32 25.38
N GLY A 441 -8.70 0.72 26.14
CA GLY A 441 -8.69 0.68 27.61
C GLY A 441 -7.42 0.12 28.25
N PHE A 442 -6.33 -0.02 27.49
CA PHE A 442 -5.03 -0.37 28.05
C PHE A 442 -4.40 0.88 28.68
N SER A 443 -4.35 0.92 30.01
CA SER A 443 -3.86 2.09 30.76
C SER A 443 -2.33 2.19 30.79
N ASN A 444 -1.62 1.06 30.65
CA ASN A 444 -0.18 0.97 30.90
C ASN A 444 0.57 0.44 29.65
N VAL A 445 0.73 1.29 28.64
CA VAL A 445 1.47 0.93 27.42
C VAL A 445 2.65 1.88 27.24
N ILE A 446 3.84 1.31 27.08
CA ILE A 446 5.12 2.01 26.98
C ILE A 446 5.74 1.68 25.62
N ASP A 447 6.01 2.69 24.80
CA ASP A 447 6.72 2.52 23.53
C ASP A 447 8.23 2.36 23.77
N ILE A 448 8.87 1.46 23.03
CA ILE A 448 10.33 1.35 22.97
C ILE A 448 10.85 2.11 21.75
N ALA A 449 11.41 3.30 21.99
CA ALA A 449 11.92 4.18 20.96
C ALA A 449 13.02 3.51 20.12
N GLY A 450 12.90 3.65 18.80
CA GLY A 450 13.83 3.05 17.82
C GLY A 450 13.61 1.55 17.58
N GLY A 451 12.71 0.91 18.34
CA GLY A 451 12.26 -0.46 18.10
C GLY A 451 13.39 -1.51 18.08
N PHE A 452 13.16 -2.58 17.33
CA PHE A 452 14.07 -3.71 17.18
C PHE A 452 15.45 -3.30 16.65
N ALA A 453 15.50 -2.31 15.74
CA ALA A 453 16.77 -1.78 15.23
C ALA A 453 17.65 -1.14 16.34
N ALA A 454 17.04 -0.53 17.36
CA ALA A 454 17.74 -0.02 18.53
C ALA A 454 18.02 -1.12 19.55
N LEU A 455 17.09 -2.05 19.75
CA LEU A 455 17.26 -3.20 20.66
C LEU A 455 18.43 -4.09 20.24
N LYS A 456 18.66 -4.32 18.95
CA LYS A 456 19.84 -5.08 18.47
C LYS A 456 21.20 -4.48 18.87
N LYS A 457 21.23 -3.23 19.31
CA LYS A 457 22.46 -2.53 19.74
C LYS A 457 22.67 -2.62 21.26
N THR A 458 21.80 -3.31 21.99
CA THR A 458 21.93 -3.57 23.43
C THR A 458 22.53 -4.98 23.67
N GLN A 459 22.66 -5.37 24.93
CA GLN A 459 23.09 -6.70 25.38
C GLN A 459 21.91 -7.64 25.64
N LEU A 460 20.70 -7.28 25.19
CA LEU A 460 19.51 -8.12 25.34
C LEU A 460 19.60 -9.38 24.47
N PRO A 461 19.08 -10.52 24.95
CA PRO A 461 19.12 -11.77 24.20
C PRO A 461 18.20 -11.68 22.97
N MET A 462 18.70 -12.17 21.84
CA MET A 462 17.98 -12.18 20.57
C MET A 462 17.84 -13.61 20.09
N ALA A 463 16.61 -14.03 19.80
CA ALA A 463 16.36 -15.25 19.07
C ALA A 463 16.56 -14.98 17.58
N ASN A 464 17.38 -15.80 16.93
CA ASN A 464 17.46 -15.84 15.46
C ASN A 464 16.58 -17.00 14.97
N GLY A 465 15.78 -16.74 13.95
CA GLY A 465 15.07 -17.81 13.25
C GLY A 465 16.05 -18.83 12.70
N VAL A 466 15.68 -20.10 12.74
CA VAL A 466 16.36 -21.10 11.92
C VAL A 466 16.04 -20.73 10.47
N CYS A 467 17.03 -20.21 9.74
CA CYS A 467 16.96 -20.22 8.28
C CYS A 467 16.87 -21.68 7.87
N ASN A 468 15.66 -22.21 7.70
CA ASN A 468 15.47 -23.42 6.92
C ASN A 468 15.76 -23.01 5.48
N SER A 469 17.03 -23.03 5.12
CA SER A 469 17.47 -23.18 3.74
C SER A 469 17.12 -24.62 3.34
N GLU A 470 15.87 -24.82 2.93
CA GLU A 470 15.45 -25.99 2.15
C GLU A 470 14.79 -25.52 0.87
#